data_AF-W4UQQ8-F1
#
_entry.id   AF-W4UQQ8-F1
#
_cell.length_a   1.000
_cell.length_b   1.000
_cell.length_c   1.000
_cell.angle_alpha   90.00
_cell.angle_beta   90.00
_cell.angle_gamma   90.00
#
_symmetry.space_group_name_H-M   'P 1'
#
loop_
_entity.id
_entity.type
_entity.pdbx_description
1 polymer ?
#
loop_
_entity_poly.entity_id
_entity_poly.type
_entity_poly.pdbx_seq_one_letter_code
_entity_poly.pdbx_strand_id
1 'polypeptide(L)'
;MAVTDHFYYQIENHGTGNTYIFIVDYKTMKAYDGKDAPAVGVMYADPLQPKRTIIRAFTDASQMKEQGAERITLYRDDKNIYINGVRFPMKRLQRGEQQQLWLGNTSLTNRDYETELEGVNDRIDVRVKELSENLFVSDADKRDVTQYVNTIRKEIAWARVDVRKLRYGDE
;
A
#
# COMPACT_ATOMS: atom_id res chain seq x y z
N MET A 1 8.22 -3.11 5.73
CA MET A 1 6.82 -3.55 5.49
C MET A 1 6.89 -4.70 4.51
N ALA A 2 6.36 -5.89 4.85
CA ALA A 2 6.34 -6.97 3.87
C ALA A 2 5.47 -6.48 2.69
N VAL A 3 5.95 -6.59 1.45
CA VAL A 3 5.06 -6.39 0.29
C VAL A 3 3.98 -7.44 0.42
N THR A 4 2.78 -6.97 0.63
CA THR A 4 1.61 -7.80 0.79
C THR A 4 1.06 -8.07 -0.59
N ASP A 5 0.69 -9.32 -0.79
CA ASP A 5 0.38 -9.91 -2.08
C ASP A 5 -0.74 -9.13 -2.76
N HIS A 6 -0.66 -8.98 -4.09
CA HIS A 6 -1.62 -8.31 -4.97
C HIS A 6 -1.72 -6.78 -4.89
N PHE A 7 -1.05 -6.12 -3.95
CA PHE A 7 -1.09 -4.65 -3.85
C PHE A 7 -0.01 -3.95 -4.67
N TYR A 8 0.76 -4.71 -5.45
CA TYR A 8 1.85 -4.20 -6.27
C TYR A 8 1.73 -4.71 -7.70
N TYR A 9 2.13 -3.86 -8.64
CA TYR A 9 2.49 -4.29 -9.98
C TYR A 9 3.97 -4.66 -10.01
N GLN A 10 4.30 -5.81 -10.59
CA GLN A 10 5.67 -6.15 -10.96
C GLN A 10 6.01 -5.45 -12.26
N ILE A 11 7.18 -4.83 -12.30
CA ILE A 11 7.73 -4.18 -13.49
C ILE A 11 8.60 -5.20 -14.22
N GLU A 12 8.18 -5.58 -15.41
CA GLU A 12 8.85 -6.59 -16.21
C GLU A 12 10.12 -6.00 -16.83
N ASN A 13 11.18 -6.82 -16.91
CA ASN A 13 12.46 -6.46 -17.52
C ASN A 13 13.17 -5.23 -16.91
N HIS A 14 12.80 -4.81 -15.70
CA HIS A 14 13.50 -3.76 -14.97
C HIS A 14 14.50 -4.36 -13.97
N GLY A 15 15.79 -4.04 -14.15
CA GLY A 15 16.88 -4.55 -13.31
C GLY A 15 16.94 -6.08 -13.31
N THR A 16 16.87 -6.70 -12.13
CA THR A 16 16.84 -8.16 -11.98
C THR A 16 15.43 -8.76 -12.07
N GLY A 17 14.43 -7.99 -12.53
CA GLY A 17 13.02 -8.42 -12.57
C GLY A 17 12.29 -8.37 -11.22
N ASN A 18 12.92 -7.84 -10.17
CA ASN A 18 12.36 -7.75 -8.81
C ASN A 18 12.00 -6.33 -8.42
N THR A 19 11.45 -5.58 -9.38
CA THR A 19 11.03 -4.19 -9.18
C THR A 19 9.51 -4.12 -9.11
N TYR A 20 8.98 -3.40 -8.13
CA TYR A 20 7.56 -3.34 -7.85
C TYR A 20 7.11 -1.92 -7.56
N ILE A 21 5.93 -1.54 -8.06
CA ILE A 21 5.25 -0.28 -7.71
C ILE A 21 3.94 -0.59 -6.99
N PHE A 22 3.64 0.19 -5.94
CA PHE A 22 2.37 0.06 -5.22
C PHE A 22 1.19 0.45 -6.13
N ILE A 23 0.11 -0.34 -6.12
CA ILE A 23 -1.02 -0.14 -7.05
C ILE A 23 -1.69 1.21 -6.83
N VAL A 24 -1.82 1.67 -5.58
CA VAL A 24 -2.44 2.97 -5.28
C VAL A 24 -1.59 4.10 -5.85
N ASP A 25 -0.28 4.07 -5.62
CA ASP A 25 0.66 5.03 -6.22
C ASP A 25 0.51 5.03 -7.74
N TYR A 26 0.48 3.85 -8.37
CA TYR A 26 0.26 3.73 -9.81
C TYR A 26 -1.07 4.36 -10.27
N LYS A 27 -2.19 3.95 -9.66
CA LYS A 27 -3.53 4.41 -10.08
C LYS A 27 -3.75 5.90 -9.83
N THR A 28 -3.12 6.47 -8.81
CA THR A 28 -3.23 7.90 -8.47
C THR A 28 -2.38 8.79 -9.35
N MET A 29 -1.32 8.26 -9.99
CA MET A 29 -0.61 9.00 -11.04
C MET A 29 -1.55 9.33 -12.20
N LYS A 30 -1.38 10.52 -12.78
CA LYS A 30 -2.08 10.89 -14.00
C LYS A 30 -1.65 9.97 -15.15
N ALA A 31 -2.62 9.57 -15.97
CA ALA A 31 -2.32 8.91 -17.23
C ALA A 31 -1.56 9.88 -18.14
N TYR A 32 -0.53 9.39 -18.82
CA TYR A 32 0.30 10.21 -19.69
C TYR A 32 -0.49 10.67 -20.91
N ASP A 33 -0.59 11.99 -21.09
CA ASP A 33 -1.28 12.63 -22.21
C ASP A 33 -0.33 13.43 -23.14
N GLY A 34 0.99 13.34 -22.91
CA GLY A 34 2.02 14.05 -23.66
C GLY A 34 2.22 15.52 -23.27
N LYS A 35 1.45 16.06 -22.31
CA LYS A 35 1.49 17.47 -21.89
C LYS A 35 1.72 17.64 -20.39
N ASP A 36 1.32 16.65 -19.60
CA ASP A 36 1.53 16.66 -18.15
C ASP A 36 3.01 16.51 -17.76
N ALA A 37 3.38 17.18 -16.66
CA ALA A 37 4.67 16.97 -16.01
C ALA A 37 4.76 15.55 -15.41
N PRO A 38 5.95 14.94 -15.36
CA PRO A 38 6.10 13.61 -14.77
C PRO A 38 5.78 13.64 -13.28
N ALA A 39 5.22 12.54 -12.79
CA ALA A 39 5.14 12.32 -11.35
C ALA A 39 6.57 12.12 -10.79
N VAL A 40 6.78 12.56 -9.55
CA VAL A 40 8.05 12.35 -8.86
C VAL A 40 7.94 11.07 -8.04
N GLY A 41 8.98 10.25 -8.09
CA GLY A 41 9.04 9.01 -7.31
C GLY A 41 10.41 8.74 -6.72
N VAL A 42 10.44 7.77 -5.82
CA VAL A 42 11.67 7.16 -5.32
C VAL A 42 11.72 5.69 -5.66
N MET A 43 12.94 5.19 -5.82
CA MET A 43 13.25 3.78 -5.94
C MET A 43 14.26 3.38 -4.88
N TYR A 44 13.97 2.32 -4.12
CA TYR A 44 14.86 1.85 -3.06
C TYR A 44 14.78 0.34 -2.86
N ALA A 45 15.83 -0.24 -2.29
CA ALA A 45 15.83 -1.64 -1.86
C ALA A 45 14.88 -1.82 -0.67
N ASP A 46 14.00 -2.81 -0.72
CA ASP A 46 13.11 -3.10 0.40
C ASP A 46 13.92 -3.45 1.66
N PRO A 47 13.75 -2.73 2.78
CA PRO A 47 14.46 -3.00 4.02
C PRO A 47 14.29 -4.41 4.56
N LEU A 48 13.17 -5.09 4.23
CA LEU A 48 12.92 -6.46 4.65
C LEU A 48 13.42 -7.50 3.64
N GLN A 49 13.58 -7.14 2.37
CA GLN A 49 14.04 -8.01 1.29
C GLN A 49 14.93 -7.20 0.32
N PRO A 50 16.23 -7.02 0.62
CA PRO A 50 17.09 -6.09 -0.14
C PRO A 50 17.27 -6.43 -1.62
N LYS A 51 16.96 -7.67 -2.04
CA LYS A 51 16.95 -8.09 -3.46
C LYS A 51 15.72 -7.60 -4.24
N ARG A 52 14.74 -7.03 -3.53
CA ARG A 52 13.54 -6.43 -4.08
C ARG A 52 13.70 -4.92 -4.11
N THR A 53 13.33 -4.33 -5.23
CA THR A 53 13.30 -2.88 -5.42
C THR A 53 11.86 -2.40 -5.38
N ILE A 54 11.59 -1.37 -4.58
CA ILE A 54 10.28 -0.75 -4.42
C ILE A 54 10.32 0.63 -5.04
N ILE A 55 9.28 0.91 -5.83
CA ILE A 55 8.98 2.23 -6.35
C ILE A 55 7.79 2.80 -5.59
N ARG A 56 7.94 4.03 -5.11
CA ARG A 56 6.86 4.85 -4.56
C ARG A 56 6.72 6.11 -5.38
N ALA A 57 5.50 6.48 -5.72
CA ALA A 57 5.19 7.74 -6.40
C ALA A 57 4.57 8.72 -5.40
N PHE A 58 4.92 10.00 -5.53
CA PHE A 58 4.43 11.05 -4.66
C PHE A 58 3.86 12.19 -5.47
N THR A 59 2.82 12.83 -4.93
CA THR A 59 2.30 14.09 -5.45
C THR A 59 3.16 15.28 -5.00
N ASP A 60 3.90 15.13 -3.91
CA ASP A 60 4.80 16.13 -3.36
C ASP A 60 6.18 15.53 -3.01
N ALA A 61 7.24 16.10 -3.58
CA ALA A 61 8.62 15.69 -3.34
C ALA A 61 9.06 15.85 -1.87
N SER A 62 8.37 16.67 -1.06
CA SER A 62 8.63 16.80 0.38
C SER A 62 8.34 15.51 1.16
N GLN A 63 7.53 14.61 0.59
CA GLN A 63 7.14 13.34 1.20
C GLN A 63 8.16 12.22 1.00
N MET A 64 9.20 12.45 0.19
CA MET A 64 10.28 11.49 -0.09
C MET A 64 11.21 11.40 1.13
N LYS A 65 10.99 10.40 1.98
CA LYS A 65 11.68 10.25 3.28
C LYS A 65 12.70 9.10 3.30
N GLU A 66 12.71 8.28 2.27
CA GLU A 66 13.53 7.08 2.18
C GLU A 66 15.01 7.45 1.96
N GLN A 67 15.85 7.23 2.98
CA GLN A 67 17.29 7.45 2.89
C GLN A 67 17.94 6.44 1.93
N GLY A 68 18.87 6.92 1.10
CA GLY A 68 19.55 6.08 0.09
C GLY A 68 18.67 5.70 -1.09
N ALA A 69 17.47 6.29 -1.21
CA ALA A 69 16.59 6.07 -2.35
C ALA A 69 17.02 6.90 -3.57
N GLU A 70 16.94 6.29 -4.75
CA GLU A 70 17.14 6.94 -6.03
C GLU A 70 15.90 7.74 -6.41
N ARG A 71 16.09 9.00 -6.81
CA ARG A 71 14.99 9.83 -7.34
C ARG A 71 14.73 9.47 -8.79
N ILE A 72 13.47 9.28 -9.13
CA ILE A 72 13.04 8.92 -10.47
C ILE A 72 11.85 9.78 -10.92
N THR A 73 11.69 9.95 -12.23
CA THR A 73 10.48 10.52 -12.83
C THR A 73 9.61 9.40 -13.38
N LEU A 74 8.31 9.50 -13.18
CA LEU A 74 7.33 8.48 -13.52
C LEU A 74 6.24 9.01 -14.45
N TYR A 75 5.93 8.23 -15.48
CA TYR A 75 4.67 8.32 -16.21
C TYR A 75 3.98 6.97 -16.22
N ARG A 76 2.68 6.96 -16.47
CA ARG A 76 1.94 5.71 -16.72
C ARG A 76 1.03 5.80 -17.93
N ASP A 77 0.79 4.65 -18.54
CA ASP A 77 -0.39 4.44 -19.39
C ASP A 77 -1.30 3.38 -18.74
N ASP A 78 -2.02 2.56 -19.52
CA ASP A 78 -2.89 1.51 -18.97
C ASP A 78 -2.10 0.25 -18.55
N LYS A 79 -0.98 -0.03 -19.21
CA LYS A 79 -0.25 -1.31 -19.06
C LYS A 79 1.24 -1.14 -18.76
N ASN A 80 1.75 0.08 -18.83
CA ASN A 80 3.17 0.36 -18.73
C ASN A 80 3.42 1.52 -17.77
N ILE A 81 4.61 1.48 -17.20
CA ILE A 81 5.21 2.57 -16.44
C ILE A 81 6.46 3.04 -17.15
N TYR A 82 6.70 4.34 -17.15
CA TYR A 82 7.90 4.94 -17.71
C TYR A 82 8.75 5.43 -16.56
N ILE A 83 9.95 4.88 -16.43
CA ILE A 83 10.92 5.27 -15.40
C ILE A 83 12.02 6.05 -16.09
N ASN A 84 12.19 7.32 -15.72
CA ASN A 84 13.18 8.21 -16.35
C ASN A 84 13.04 8.25 -17.89
N GLY A 85 11.79 8.18 -18.39
CA GLY A 85 11.46 8.17 -19.82
C GLY A 85 11.52 6.80 -20.50
N VAL A 86 12.05 5.76 -19.85
CA VAL A 86 12.13 4.40 -20.42
C VAL A 86 10.87 3.61 -20.07
N ARG A 87 10.24 3.01 -21.09
CA ARG A 87 8.99 2.25 -20.97
C ARG A 87 9.24 0.82 -20.46
N PHE A 88 8.49 0.43 -19.43
CA PHE A 88 8.45 -0.94 -18.91
C PHE A 88 7.03 -1.48 -18.84
N PRO A 89 6.75 -2.70 -19.32
CA PRO A 89 5.48 -3.35 -19.10
C PRO A 89 5.33 -3.74 -17.64
N MET A 90 4.08 -3.82 -17.18
CA MET A 90 3.78 -4.28 -15.84
C MET A 90 2.77 -5.42 -15.85
N LYS A 91 2.90 -6.29 -14.85
CA LYS A 91 1.90 -7.30 -14.56
C LYS A 91 1.49 -7.26 -13.10
N ARG A 92 0.25 -7.67 -12.85
CA ARG A 92 -0.25 -7.86 -11.50
C ARG A 92 0.09 -9.27 -11.05
N LEU A 93 0.75 -9.39 -9.90
CA LEU A 93 0.98 -10.70 -9.28
C LEU A 93 -0.35 -11.28 -8.78
N GLN A 94 -0.64 -12.52 -9.16
CA GLN A 94 -1.81 -13.27 -8.73
C GLN A 94 -1.56 -14.07 -7.44
N ARG A 95 -2.63 -14.57 -6.82
CA ARG A 95 -2.54 -15.31 -5.55
C ARG A 95 -1.78 -16.60 -5.75
N GLY A 96 -0.72 -16.78 -4.97
CA GLY A 96 0.13 -17.96 -5.05
C GLY A 96 1.20 -17.89 -6.15
N GLU A 97 1.26 -16.82 -6.96
CA GLU A 97 2.40 -16.59 -7.84
C GLU A 97 3.63 -16.26 -7.00
N GLN A 98 4.71 -17.02 -7.20
CA GLN A 98 5.96 -16.77 -6.50
C GLN A 98 6.70 -15.61 -7.16
N GLN A 99 7.17 -14.65 -6.35
CA GLN A 99 8.19 -13.72 -6.82
C GLN A 99 9.45 -14.53 -7.13
N GLN A 100 9.86 -14.57 -8.40
CA GLN A 100 11.11 -15.22 -8.82
C GLN A 100 12.30 -14.41 -8.30
N LEU A 101 12.71 -14.69 -7.07
CA LEU A 101 13.98 -14.26 -6.53
C LEU A 101 15.02 -15.32 -6.92
N TRP A 102 16.15 -14.92 -7.50
CA TRP A 102 17.16 -15.83 -8.07
C TRP A 102 17.75 -16.86 -7.09
N LEU A 103 17.47 -16.80 -5.78
CA LEU A 103 17.80 -17.87 -4.82
C LEU A 103 16.72 -17.95 -3.75
N GLY A 104 15.70 -18.78 -3.99
CA GLY A 104 14.63 -19.09 -3.05
C GLY A 104 13.35 -18.27 -3.28
N ASN A 105 12.26 -18.97 -3.62
CA ASN A 105 10.95 -18.36 -3.75
C ASN A 105 10.52 -17.85 -2.37
N THR A 106 10.32 -16.54 -2.23
CA THR A 106 9.65 -16.02 -1.03
C THR A 106 8.17 -16.32 -1.18
N SER A 107 7.61 -17.06 -0.23
CA SER A 107 6.17 -17.25 -0.18
C SER A 107 5.52 -15.92 0.13
N LEU A 108 4.75 -15.45 -0.83
CA LEU A 108 3.74 -14.42 -0.69
C LEU A 108 2.86 -14.69 0.56
N THR A 109 2.58 -13.65 1.36
CA THR A 109 1.86 -13.76 2.64
C THR A 109 0.34 -13.86 2.44
N ASN A 110 -0.26 -15.00 2.77
CA ASN A 110 -1.71 -15.23 2.66
C ASN A 110 -2.56 -14.52 3.75
N ARG A 111 -2.21 -13.28 4.13
CA ARG A 111 -2.92 -12.52 5.17
C ARG A 111 -4.29 -12.09 4.67
N ASP A 112 -5.31 -12.36 5.47
CA ASP A 112 -6.69 -11.95 5.19
C ASP A 112 -6.99 -10.64 5.91
N TYR A 113 -6.66 -9.53 5.25
CA TYR A 113 -6.87 -8.19 5.79
C TYR A 113 -8.32 -7.87 6.09
N GLU A 114 -9.27 -8.47 5.38
CA GLU A 114 -10.69 -8.26 5.65
C GLU A 114 -11.06 -8.85 7.01
N THR A 115 -10.67 -10.11 7.26
CA THR A 115 -10.86 -10.76 8.56
C THR A 115 -10.09 -10.07 9.68
N GLU A 116 -8.87 -9.59 9.42
CA GLU A 116 -8.09 -8.87 10.43
C GLU A 116 -8.72 -7.52 10.81
N LEU A 117 -9.26 -6.77 9.85
CA LEU A 117 -9.96 -5.51 10.12
C LEU A 117 -11.23 -5.73 10.93
N GLU A 118 -11.99 -6.81 10.66
CA GLU A 118 -13.13 -7.20 11.49
C GLU A 118 -12.68 -7.53 12.93
N GLY A 119 -11.63 -8.33 13.08
CA GLY A 119 -11.11 -8.67 14.40
C GLY A 119 -10.60 -7.46 15.20
N VAL A 120 -10.06 -6.43 14.55
CA VAL A 120 -9.72 -5.16 15.22
C VAL A 120 -10.97 -4.41 15.66
N ASN A 121 -12.00 -4.34 14.82
CA ASN A 121 -13.25 -3.67 15.15
C ASN A 121 -13.96 -4.34 16.35
N ASP A 122 -14.02 -5.67 16.37
CA ASP A 122 -14.58 -6.43 17.50
C ASP A 122 -13.84 -6.15 18.81
N ARG A 123 -12.50 -6.07 18.76
CA ARG A 123 -11.68 -5.75 19.94
C ARG A 123 -11.90 -4.33 20.43
N ILE A 124 -12.11 -3.38 19.52
CA ILE A 124 -12.48 -2.00 19.89
C ILE A 124 -13.81 -1.99 20.63
N ASP A 125 -14.81 -2.71 20.12
CA ASP A 125 -16.15 -2.77 20.73
C ASP A 125 -16.10 -3.32 22.16
N VAL A 126 -15.34 -4.39 22.38
CA VAL A 126 -15.11 -4.94 23.73
C VAL A 126 -14.47 -3.89 24.65
N ARG A 127 -13.39 -3.23 24.21
CA ARG A 127 -12.67 -2.25 25.03
C ARG A 127 -13.49 -1.01 25.36
N VAL A 128 -14.29 -0.52 24.40
CA VAL A 128 -15.19 0.62 24.62
C VAL A 128 -16.28 0.26 25.62
N LYS A 129 -16.83 -0.95 25.54
CA LYS A 129 -17.82 -1.43 26.50
C LYS A 129 -17.22 -1.49 27.91
N GLU A 130 -16.07 -2.14 28.07
CA GLU A 130 -15.35 -2.24 29.36
C GLU A 130 -15.07 -0.84 29.96
N LEU A 131 -14.67 0.13 29.13
CA LEU A 131 -14.42 1.49 29.58
C LEU A 131 -15.71 2.21 30.00
N SER A 132 -16.80 2.01 29.26
CA SER A 132 -18.10 2.64 29.55
C SER A 132 -18.69 2.17 30.88
N GLU A 133 -18.50 0.90 31.22
CA GLU A 133 -18.96 0.26 32.45
C GLU A 133 -18.04 0.56 33.66
N ASN A 134 -16.84 1.09 33.42
CA ASN A 134 -15.90 1.41 34.49
C ASN A 134 -16.38 2.61 35.33
N LEU A 135 -16.53 2.37 36.64
CA LEU A 135 -16.99 3.36 37.62
C LEU A 135 -15.96 4.47 37.89
N PHE A 136 -14.67 4.19 37.70
CA PHE A 136 -13.58 5.13 38.00
C PHE A 136 -13.25 6.07 36.85
N VAL A 137 -13.87 5.88 35.68
CA VAL A 137 -13.66 6.71 34.50
C VAL A 137 -14.72 7.82 34.49
N SER A 138 -14.28 9.06 34.30
CA SER A 138 -15.20 10.20 34.26
C SER A 138 -16.07 10.17 33.01
N ASP A 139 -17.28 10.76 33.08
CA ASP A 139 -18.15 10.87 31.92
C ASP A 139 -17.55 11.73 30.80
N ALA A 140 -16.65 12.66 31.14
CA ALA A 140 -15.91 13.45 30.15
C ALA A 140 -14.95 12.55 29.36
N ASP A 141 -14.13 11.74 30.04
CA ASP A 141 -13.19 10.82 29.38
C ASP A 141 -13.92 9.79 28.52
N LYS A 142 -15.08 9.29 28.98
CA LYS A 142 -15.94 8.37 28.20
C LYS A 142 -16.39 9.00 26.88
N ARG A 143 -16.75 10.29 26.89
CA ARG A 143 -17.14 11.02 25.67
C ARG A 143 -15.97 11.20 24.72
N ASP A 144 -14.81 11.60 25.25
CA ASP A 144 -13.60 11.81 24.44
C ASP A 144 -13.13 10.52 23.77
N VAL A 145 -13.09 9.41 24.51
CA VAL A 145 -12.76 8.09 23.93
C VAL A 145 -13.77 7.68 22.86
N THR A 146 -15.07 7.92 23.08
CA THR A 146 -16.09 7.62 22.08
C THR A 146 -15.86 8.41 20.78
N GLN A 147 -15.52 9.69 20.89
CA GLN A 147 -15.21 10.52 19.71
C GLN A 147 -13.96 10.02 18.98
N TYR A 148 -12.92 9.65 19.72
CA TYR A 148 -11.70 9.10 19.15
C TYR A 148 -11.97 7.76 18.44
N VAL A 149 -12.73 6.86 19.06
CA VAL A 149 -13.12 5.57 18.47
C VAL A 149 -13.94 5.76 17.21
N ASN A 150 -14.84 6.73 17.15
CA ASN A 150 -15.59 7.03 15.93
C ASN A 150 -14.68 7.43 14.77
N THR A 151 -13.54 8.07 15.05
CA THR A 151 -12.53 8.39 14.04
C THR A 151 -11.84 7.12 13.54
N ILE A 152 -11.39 6.25 14.45
CA ILE A 152 -10.77 4.97 14.10
C ILE A 152 -11.73 4.10 13.28
N ARG A 153 -13.01 4.01 13.66
CA ARG A 153 -14.01 3.22 12.93
C ARG A 153 -14.19 3.72 11.49
N LYS A 154 -14.14 5.03 11.27
CA LYS A 154 -14.15 5.59 9.90
C LYS A 154 -12.92 5.13 9.14
N GLU A 155 -11.73 5.21 9.73
CA GLU A 155 -10.49 4.75 9.10
C GLU A 155 -10.52 3.25 8.76
N ILE A 156 -11.04 2.41 9.66
CA ILE A 156 -11.24 0.96 9.41
C ILE A 156 -12.22 0.74 8.23
N ALA A 157 -13.30 1.53 8.16
CA ALA A 157 -14.25 1.43 7.06
C ALA A 157 -13.62 1.82 5.72
N TRP A 158 -12.83 2.90 5.68
CA TRP A 158 -12.07 3.29 4.49
C TRP A 158 -11.07 2.21 4.09
N ALA A 159 -10.29 1.68 5.05
CA ALA A 159 -9.34 0.61 4.80
C ALA A 159 -10.02 -0.66 4.24
N ARG A 160 -11.23 -0.98 4.70
CA ARG A 160 -12.02 -2.10 4.17
C ARG A 160 -12.40 -1.90 2.70
N VAL A 161 -12.84 -0.69 2.34
CA VAL A 161 -13.15 -0.34 0.95
C VAL A 161 -11.91 -0.46 0.08
N ASP A 162 -10.76 0.04 0.55
CA ASP A 162 -9.50 -0.05 -0.18
C ASP A 162 -9.04 -1.50 -0.36
N VAL A 163 -9.12 -2.33 0.69
CA VAL A 163 -8.83 -3.77 0.62
C VAL A 163 -9.72 -4.44 -0.43
N ARG A 164 -11.01 -4.12 -0.49
CA ARG A 164 -11.94 -4.69 -1.48
C ARG A 164 -11.66 -4.23 -2.90
N LYS A 165 -11.43 -2.93 -3.12
CA LYS A 165 -11.06 -2.38 -4.44
C LYS A 165 -9.79 -3.03 -4.97
N LEU A 166 -8.80 -3.17 -4.09
CA LEU A 166 -7.57 -3.85 -4.42
C LEU A 166 -7.83 -5.35 -4.66
N ARG A 167 -8.63 -6.03 -3.83
CA ARG A 167 -8.87 -7.47 -3.95
C ARG A 167 -9.68 -7.87 -5.19
N TYR A 168 -10.76 -7.16 -5.47
CA TYR A 168 -11.75 -7.55 -6.48
C TYR A 168 -11.67 -6.72 -7.76
N GLY A 169 -10.95 -5.60 -7.75
CA GLY A 169 -10.84 -4.73 -8.91
C GLY A 169 -12.14 -3.97 -9.22
N ASP A 170 -13.07 -3.90 -8.27
CA ASP A 170 -14.30 -3.12 -8.39
C ASP A 170 -13.93 -1.63 -8.52
N GLU A 171 -14.01 -1.13 -9.76
CA GLU A 171 -14.10 0.29 -10.13
C GLU A 171 -15.57 0.68 -10.27
#